data_AF-A0A7S2D6R0-F1
#
_entry.id   AF-A0A7S2D6R0-F1
#
_cell.length_a   1.000
_cell.length_b   1.000
_cell.length_c   1.000
_cell.angle_alpha   90.00
_cell.angle_beta   90.00
_cell.angle_gamma   90.00
#
_symmetry.space_group_name_H-M   'P 1'
#
loop_
_entity.id
_entity.type
_entity.pdbx_description
1 polymer ?
#
loop_
_entity_poly.entity_id
_entity_poly.type
_entity_poly.pdbx_seq_one_letter_code
_entity_poly.pdbx_strand_id
1 'polypeptide(L)'
;REWGLGCLRLLDNYIAHDDPSVPDMGEPLARERWLSATLAPEQVAAAGLPELRLVGKVDRLDFDDCLGDSLKGGVQPVCIVDYKTGKPPNLKYSPAMNTKIRAKSFFQLRCYALLLARGGSDEGGVSTSESLASTRLRLIYLGGDTNLGATSLEDILPLDDLEGELSRVEEEVIRVWGRIAELVRSGDPSAFSHCDRPFCFCHEARPLVSKWLI
;
A
#
# COMPACT_ATOMS: atom_id res chain seq x y z
N ARG A 1 17.62 -2.98 -25.72
CA ARG A 1 17.14 -1.78 -26.43
C ARG A 1 15.68 -1.45 -26.09
N GLU A 2 14.78 -2.45 -26.08
CA GLU A 2 13.35 -2.26 -25.78
C GLU A 2 13.06 -1.81 -24.34
N TRP A 3 13.77 -2.38 -23.35
CA TRP A 3 13.63 -1.99 -21.93
C TRP A 3 13.95 -0.51 -21.69
N GLY A 4 15.06 -0.01 -22.26
CA GLY A 4 15.44 1.40 -22.12
C GLY A 4 14.42 2.38 -22.71
N LEU A 5 13.84 2.06 -23.88
CA LEU A 5 12.75 2.87 -24.45
C LEU A 5 11.47 2.79 -23.61
N GLY A 6 11.22 1.65 -22.95
CA GLY A 6 10.12 1.51 -21.99
C GLY A 6 10.28 2.42 -20.78
N CYS A 7 11.48 2.48 -20.21
CA CYS A 7 11.78 3.38 -19.08
C CYS A 7 11.62 4.86 -19.46
N LEU A 8 12.09 5.27 -20.64
CA LEU A 8 11.92 6.65 -21.12
C LEU A 8 10.43 7.02 -21.26
N ARG A 9 9.60 6.13 -21.81
CA ARG A 9 8.15 6.37 -21.88
C ARG A 9 7.49 6.50 -20.51
N LEU A 10 7.93 5.73 -19.51
CA LEU A 10 7.42 5.88 -18.14
C LEU A 10 7.80 7.24 -17.55
N LEU A 11 9.01 7.73 -17.83
CA LEU A 11 9.44 9.07 -17.42
C LEU A 11 8.64 10.16 -18.14
N ASP A 12 8.42 10.03 -19.45
CA ASP A 12 7.59 10.97 -20.21
C ASP A 12 6.16 11.01 -19.64
N ASN A 13 5.58 9.84 -19.33
CA ASN A 13 4.26 9.75 -18.71
C ASN A 13 4.21 10.34 -17.30
N TYR A 14 5.28 10.19 -16.52
CA TYR A 14 5.41 10.79 -15.21
C TYR A 14 5.44 12.32 -15.30
N ILE A 15 6.34 12.87 -16.12
CA ILE A 15 6.49 14.32 -16.31
C ILE A 15 5.21 14.94 -16.88
N ALA A 16 4.56 14.28 -17.84
CA ALA A 16 3.33 14.79 -18.44
C ALA A 16 2.13 14.81 -17.47
N HIS A 17 2.13 13.94 -16.46
CA HIS A 17 1.03 13.83 -15.49
C HIS A 17 1.30 14.64 -14.22
N ASP A 18 2.55 14.75 -13.79
CA ASP A 18 2.95 15.30 -12.51
C ASP A 18 4.34 15.92 -12.68
N ASP A 19 4.37 17.12 -13.26
CA ASP A 19 5.62 17.85 -13.49
C ASP A 19 6.26 18.18 -12.14
N PRO A 20 7.40 17.56 -11.79
CA PRO A 20 8.02 17.75 -10.49
C PRO A 20 8.56 19.18 -10.30
N SER A 21 8.66 19.98 -11.36
CA SER A 21 9.07 21.38 -11.30
C SER A 21 7.92 22.33 -10.99
N VAL A 22 6.67 21.90 -11.19
CA VAL A 22 5.45 22.68 -10.90
C VAL A 22 4.36 21.73 -10.40
N PRO A 23 4.43 21.25 -9.15
CA PRO A 23 3.46 20.28 -8.65
C PRO A 23 2.06 20.90 -8.51
N ASP A 24 1.05 20.27 -9.08
CA ASP A 24 -0.34 20.77 -9.05
C ASP A 24 -0.91 20.98 -7.63
N MET A 25 -0.46 20.16 -6.67
CA MET A 25 -0.88 20.19 -5.26
C MET A 25 0.14 20.87 -4.35
N GLY A 26 1.07 21.64 -4.92
CA GLY A 26 2.20 22.20 -4.19
C GLY A 26 3.28 21.18 -3.85
N GLU A 27 4.32 21.63 -3.15
CA GLU A 27 5.42 20.74 -2.76
C GLU A 27 4.91 19.58 -1.90
N PRO A 28 5.29 18.32 -2.21
CA PRO A 28 4.92 17.18 -1.40
C PRO A 28 5.41 17.32 0.03
N LEU A 29 4.58 16.91 0.98
CA LEU A 29 4.95 16.83 2.39
C LEU A 29 6.13 15.88 2.59
N ALA A 30 6.14 14.76 1.87
CA ALA A 30 7.26 13.82 1.87
C ALA A 30 7.33 13.02 0.57
N ARG A 31 8.54 12.56 0.23
CA ARG A 31 8.80 11.59 -0.85
C ARG A 31 9.61 10.42 -0.25
N GLU A 32 9.36 9.20 -0.69
CA GLU A 32 10.12 7.99 -0.33
C GLU A 32 10.26 7.76 1.19
N ARG A 33 9.20 8.06 1.95
CA ARG A 33 9.19 8.04 3.42
C ARG A 33 9.00 6.62 3.97
N TRP A 34 9.87 6.20 4.89
CA TRP A 34 9.65 4.99 5.69
C TRP A 34 8.66 5.26 6.81
N LEU A 35 7.77 4.30 7.05
CA LEU A 35 6.83 4.27 8.15
C LEU A 35 6.94 2.93 8.88
N SER A 36 6.77 2.95 10.20
CA SER A 36 6.68 1.73 10.99
C SER A 36 5.68 1.86 12.15
N ALA A 37 5.07 0.74 12.52
CA ALA A 37 4.22 0.65 13.71
C ALA A 37 4.23 -0.79 14.26
N THR A 38 4.17 -0.92 15.58
CA THR A 38 3.86 -2.20 16.24
C THR A 38 2.35 -2.30 16.40
N LEU A 39 1.74 -3.35 15.83
CA LEU A 39 0.28 -3.47 15.74
C LEU A 39 -0.29 -4.34 16.86
N ALA A 40 -1.38 -3.86 17.47
CA ALA A 40 -2.18 -4.50 18.52
C ALA A 40 -1.40 -5.52 19.40
N PRO A 41 -0.37 -5.10 20.15
CA PRO A 41 0.55 -6.01 20.84
C PRO A 41 -0.18 -6.98 21.80
N GLU A 42 -1.22 -6.50 22.48
CA GLU A 42 -2.04 -7.33 23.36
C GLU A 42 -2.82 -8.41 22.61
N GLN A 43 -3.43 -8.07 21.47
CA GLN A 43 -4.19 -9.02 20.65
C GLN A 43 -3.26 -10.06 20.01
N VAL A 44 -2.11 -9.62 19.50
CA VAL A 44 -1.07 -10.49 18.92
C VAL A 44 -0.53 -11.45 19.97
N ALA A 45 -0.22 -10.97 21.17
CA ALA A 45 0.24 -11.79 22.28
C ALA A 45 -0.84 -12.78 22.76
N ALA A 46 -2.09 -12.35 22.88
CA ALA A 46 -3.22 -13.20 23.26
C ALA A 46 -3.47 -14.33 22.26
N ALA A 47 -3.19 -14.10 20.97
CA ALA A 47 -3.24 -15.10 19.93
C ALA A 47 -2.02 -16.06 19.91
N GLY A 48 -1.05 -15.87 20.82
CA GLY A 48 0.19 -16.66 20.84
C GLY A 48 1.06 -16.45 19.60
N LEU A 49 0.94 -15.28 18.95
CA LEU A 49 1.71 -14.91 17.77
C LEU A 49 2.96 -14.13 18.19
N PRO A 50 4.07 -14.21 17.43
CA PRO A 50 5.20 -13.32 17.64
C PRO A 50 4.80 -11.86 17.38
N GLU A 51 5.54 -10.92 17.96
CA GLU A 51 5.31 -9.48 17.79
C GLU A 51 5.20 -9.11 16.31
N LEU A 52 4.19 -8.30 15.98
CA LEU A 52 3.93 -7.83 14.63
C LEU A 52 4.34 -6.37 14.50
N ARG A 53 5.52 -6.14 13.90
CA ARG A 53 5.92 -4.82 13.43
C ARG A 53 5.65 -4.70 11.94
N LEU A 54 4.73 -3.83 11.57
CA LEU A 54 4.47 -3.48 10.18
C LEU A 54 5.41 -2.35 9.76
N VAL A 55 6.00 -2.50 8.57
CA VAL A 55 6.89 -1.49 7.96
C VAL A 55 6.50 -1.28 6.51
N GLY A 56 6.66 -0.06 6.03
CA GLY A 56 6.33 0.31 4.65
C GLY A 56 7.12 1.52 4.18
N LYS A 57 7.31 1.63 2.87
CA LYS A 57 7.90 2.81 2.23
C LYS A 57 6.86 3.44 1.32
N VAL A 58 6.48 4.67 1.63
CA VAL A 58 5.52 5.45 0.86
C VAL A 58 6.25 6.24 -0.21
N ASP A 59 5.78 6.15 -1.46
CA ASP A 59 6.39 6.90 -2.57
C ASP A 59 6.24 8.42 -2.37
N ARG A 60 5.03 8.88 -2.01
CA ARG A 60 4.74 10.32 -1.83
C ARG A 60 3.55 10.58 -0.89
N LEU A 61 3.67 11.67 -0.12
CA LEU A 61 2.61 12.26 0.70
C LEU A 61 2.37 13.70 0.27
N ASP A 62 1.12 14.06 0.03
CA ASP A 62 0.68 15.44 -0.27
C ASP A 62 -0.26 15.95 0.82
N PHE A 63 -0.35 17.27 0.99
CA PHE A 63 -1.44 17.87 1.76
C PHE A 63 -2.78 17.62 1.04
N ASP A 64 -3.83 17.29 1.80
CA ASP A 64 -5.18 17.16 1.25
C ASP A 64 -6.02 18.40 1.63
N ASP A 65 -5.82 19.47 0.85
CA ASP A 65 -6.48 20.77 1.06
C ASP A 65 -8.00 20.72 0.82
N CYS A 66 -8.50 19.64 0.21
CA CYS A 66 -9.91 19.49 -0.13
C CYS A 66 -10.80 19.31 1.10
N LEU A 67 -10.21 18.98 2.25
CA LEU A 67 -10.91 18.71 3.50
C LEU A 67 -10.73 19.81 4.55
N GLY A 68 -9.87 20.81 4.35
CA GLY A 68 -9.64 21.90 5.31
C GLY A 68 -9.43 21.42 6.77
N ASP A 69 -9.81 22.24 7.74
CA ASP A 69 -9.77 21.93 9.19
C ASP A 69 -10.81 20.87 9.65
N SER A 70 -11.32 20.02 8.75
CA SER A 70 -12.43 19.10 9.08
C SER A 70 -12.04 17.97 10.02
N LEU A 71 -10.75 17.69 10.19
CA LEU A 71 -10.25 16.76 11.20
C LEU A 71 -10.08 17.47 12.54
N LYS A 72 -10.78 16.97 13.57
CA LYS A 72 -10.68 17.51 14.93
C LYS A 72 -9.29 17.25 15.53
N GLY A 73 -8.77 18.20 16.29
CA GLY A 73 -7.62 17.98 17.17
C GLY A 73 -6.24 18.28 16.57
N GLY A 74 -6.14 19.13 15.55
CA GLY A 74 -4.85 19.52 14.95
C GLY A 74 -4.21 18.42 14.10
N VAL A 75 -5.03 17.49 13.59
CA VAL A 75 -4.61 16.43 12.68
C VAL A 75 -4.61 16.98 11.26
N GLN A 76 -3.48 16.91 10.58
CA GLN A 76 -3.37 17.40 9.21
C GLN A 76 -3.81 16.30 8.22
N PRO A 77 -4.81 16.55 7.36
CA PRO A 77 -5.23 15.59 6.35
C PRO A 77 -4.16 15.48 5.24
N VAL A 78 -3.86 14.24 4.85
CA VAL A 78 -2.88 13.94 3.79
C VAL A 78 -3.43 12.97 2.73
N CYS A 79 -2.95 13.14 1.51
CA CYS A 79 -3.13 12.19 0.42
C CYS A 79 -1.91 11.28 0.31
N ILE A 80 -2.14 9.96 0.31
CA ILE A 80 -1.09 8.97 0.06
C ILE A 80 -1.06 8.69 -1.44
N VAL A 81 0.08 8.92 -2.07
CA VAL A 81 0.30 8.70 -3.50
C VAL A 81 1.29 7.56 -3.71
N ASP A 82 0.96 6.64 -4.60
CA ASP A 82 1.82 5.53 -5.01
C ASP A 82 1.80 5.40 -6.55
N TYR A 83 2.99 5.23 -7.12
CA TYR A 83 3.18 5.14 -8.56
C TYR A 83 3.32 3.68 -9.00
N LYS A 84 2.55 3.31 -10.01
CA LYS A 84 2.57 1.97 -10.61
C LYS A 84 3.08 2.06 -12.05
N THR A 85 4.07 1.24 -12.38
CA THR A 85 4.62 1.15 -13.75
C THR A 85 3.82 0.25 -14.69
N GLY A 86 2.83 -0.48 -14.15
CA GLY A 86 1.94 -1.34 -14.92
C GLY A 86 0.69 -0.62 -15.45
N LYS A 87 -0.20 -1.39 -16.08
CA LYS A 87 -1.52 -0.92 -16.52
C LYS A 87 -2.48 -0.77 -15.32
N PRO A 88 -3.41 0.21 -15.37
CA PRO A 88 -4.48 0.28 -14.39
C PRO A 88 -5.34 -1.00 -14.43
N PRO A 89 -5.98 -1.36 -13.31
CA PRO A 89 -6.85 -2.53 -13.27
C PRO A 89 -8.05 -2.36 -14.23
N ASN A 90 -8.35 -3.42 -14.98
CA ASN A 90 -9.51 -3.46 -15.86
C ASN A 90 -10.80 -3.59 -15.04
N LEU A 91 -11.47 -2.47 -14.78
CA LEU A 91 -12.80 -2.46 -14.18
C LEU A 91 -13.77 -3.26 -15.08
N LYS A 92 -14.56 -4.12 -14.45
CA LYS A 92 -15.55 -5.01 -15.07
C LYS A 92 -16.94 -4.38 -15.03
N TYR A 93 -17.91 -4.98 -15.72
CA TYR A 93 -19.29 -4.49 -15.73
C TYR A 93 -20.02 -4.64 -14.38
N SER A 94 -19.57 -5.55 -13.50
CA SER A 94 -20.22 -5.79 -12.21
C SER A 94 -19.70 -4.82 -11.13
N PRO A 95 -20.60 -4.06 -10.46
CA PRO A 95 -20.21 -3.20 -9.34
C PRO A 95 -19.47 -3.95 -8.23
N ALA A 96 -19.95 -5.13 -7.84
CA ALA A 96 -19.32 -5.95 -6.80
C ALA A 96 -17.89 -6.38 -7.16
N MET A 97 -17.65 -6.72 -8.43
CA MET A 97 -16.31 -7.06 -8.90
C MET A 97 -15.39 -5.83 -8.89
N ASN A 98 -15.90 -4.65 -9.25
CA ASN A 98 -15.13 -3.41 -9.20
C ASN A 98 -14.77 -3.02 -7.77
N THR A 99 -15.69 -3.16 -6.82
CA THR A 99 -15.41 -2.98 -5.40
C THR A 99 -14.27 -3.90 -4.95
N LYS A 100 -14.30 -5.19 -5.33
CA LYS A 100 -13.24 -6.14 -5.00
C LYS A 100 -11.89 -5.78 -5.64
N ILE A 101 -11.90 -5.38 -6.91
CA ILE A 101 -10.70 -4.94 -7.64
C ILE A 101 -10.08 -3.72 -6.97
N ARG A 102 -10.91 -2.73 -6.61
CA ARG A 102 -10.46 -1.52 -5.92
C ARG A 102 -9.92 -1.84 -4.53
N ALA A 103 -10.67 -2.59 -3.72
CA ALA A 103 -10.21 -3.00 -2.39
C ALA A 103 -8.84 -3.70 -2.44
N LYS A 104 -8.62 -4.59 -3.43
CA LYS A 104 -7.32 -5.23 -3.64
C LYS A 104 -6.23 -4.24 -4.06
N SER A 105 -6.55 -3.30 -4.93
CA SER A 105 -5.57 -2.35 -5.48
C SER A 105 -5.12 -1.33 -4.42
N PHE A 106 -6.02 -0.90 -3.55
CA PHE A 106 -5.76 0.11 -2.52
C PHE A 106 -5.31 -0.48 -1.18
N PHE A 107 -5.30 -1.81 -0.99
CA PHE A 107 -4.94 -2.41 0.29
C PHE A 107 -3.57 -1.96 0.80
N GLN A 108 -2.57 -1.86 -0.08
CA GLN A 108 -1.24 -1.34 0.28
C GLN A 108 -1.32 0.09 0.85
N LEU A 109 -2.07 0.98 0.20
CA LEU A 109 -2.21 2.38 0.64
C LEU A 109 -3.01 2.49 1.94
N ARG A 110 -3.98 1.59 2.16
CA ARG A 110 -4.69 1.47 3.44
C ARG A 110 -3.76 1.01 4.56
N CYS A 111 -2.82 0.11 4.29
CA CYS A 111 -1.76 -0.22 5.26
C CYS A 111 -0.87 1.00 5.56
N TYR A 112 -0.56 1.85 4.57
CA TYR A 112 0.17 3.09 4.81
C TYR A 112 -0.64 4.08 5.64
N ALA A 113 -1.95 4.20 5.41
CA ALA A 113 -2.84 4.99 6.26
C ALA A 113 -2.85 4.49 7.71
N LEU A 114 -2.91 3.16 7.91
CA LEU A 114 -2.78 2.54 9.23
C LEU A 114 -1.42 2.86 9.88
N LEU A 115 -0.32 2.77 9.12
CA LEU A 115 1.02 3.11 9.61
C LEU A 115 1.14 4.59 10.00
N LEU A 116 0.50 5.51 9.28
CA LEU A 116 0.45 6.93 9.67
C LEU A 116 -0.33 7.13 10.98
N ALA A 117 -1.43 6.40 11.16
CA ALA A 117 -2.30 6.54 12.33
C ALA A 117 -1.77 5.85 13.59
N ARG A 118 -1.05 4.74 13.45
CA ARG A 118 -0.50 3.94 14.56
C ARG A 118 0.99 4.17 14.79
N GLY A 119 1.68 4.74 13.80
CA GLY A 119 3.09 5.04 13.89
C GLY A 119 3.35 6.17 14.89
N GLY A 120 4.27 5.92 15.82
CA GLY A 120 4.96 6.97 16.54
C GLY A 120 6.20 7.41 15.75
N SER A 121 6.73 8.60 16.04
CA SER A 121 7.95 9.15 15.44
C SER A 121 9.05 8.08 15.36
N ASP A 122 9.43 7.65 14.16
CA ASP A 122 10.56 6.73 13.99
C ASP A 122 11.82 7.36 14.59
N GLU A 123 12.58 6.54 15.34
CA GLU A 123 13.93 6.89 15.78
C GLU A 123 14.80 7.20 14.54
N GLY A 124 15.04 8.49 14.29
CA GLY A 124 16.06 8.94 13.32
C GLY A 124 15.65 9.98 12.28
N GLY A 125 14.42 10.51 12.26
CA GLY A 125 14.05 11.51 11.25
C GLY A 125 12.88 12.40 11.66
N VAL A 126 13.19 13.67 11.92
CA VAL A 126 12.29 14.83 12.11
C VAL A 126 10.94 14.51 12.75
N SER A 127 10.84 14.78 14.05
CA SER A 127 9.57 14.90 14.76
C SER A 127 8.73 16.00 14.13
N THR A 128 7.92 15.67 13.12
CA THR A 128 6.74 16.49 12.83
C THR A 128 5.78 16.22 13.97
N SER A 129 5.71 17.16 14.91
CA SER A 129 4.77 17.18 16.04
C SER A 129 3.29 17.17 15.63
N GLU A 130 3.00 17.02 14.34
CA GLU A 130 1.67 17.06 13.75
C GLU A 130 1.24 15.63 13.44
N SER A 131 0.14 15.23 14.07
CA SER A 131 -0.53 13.98 13.76
C SER A 131 -1.04 14.06 12.32
N LEU A 132 -0.59 13.15 11.46
CA LEU A 132 -1.05 13.05 10.08
C LEU A 132 -2.14 11.98 9.99
N ALA A 133 -3.23 12.27 9.29
CA ALA A 133 -4.22 11.25 8.96
C ALA A 133 -4.48 11.24 7.46
N SER A 134 -4.43 10.04 6.88
CA SER A 134 -4.78 9.90 5.48
C SER A 134 -6.29 9.91 5.31
N THR A 135 -6.74 10.74 4.36
CA THR A 135 -8.14 10.91 3.98
C THR A 135 -8.40 10.50 2.55
N ARG A 136 -7.36 10.55 1.72
CA ARG A 136 -7.39 10.18 0.31
C ARG A 136 -6.20 9.28 -0.03
N LEU A 137 -6.48 8.30 -0.89
CA LEU A 137 -5.50 7.37 -1.43
C LEU A 137 -5.48 7.52 -2.95
N ARG A 138 -4.31 7.63 -3.57
CA ARG A 138 -4.15 7.81 -5.01
C ARG A 138 -3.12 6.85 -5.58
N LEU A 139 -3.55 6.12 -6.61
CA LEU A 139 -2.69 5.26 -7.43
C LEU A 139 -2.50 5.92 -8.79
N ILE A 140 -1.25 6.14 -9.20
CA ILE A 140 -0.92 6.70 -10.51
C ILE A 140 -0.28 5.61 -11.37
N TYR A 141 -0.98 5.15 -12.39
CA TYR A 141 -0.48 4.15 -13.33
C TYR A 141 0.21 4.82 -14.51
N LEU A 142 1.53 4.74 -14.55
CA LEU A 142 2.39 5.29 -15.60
C LEU A 142 2.43 4.39 -16.85
N GLY A 143 2.10 3.10 -16.70
CA GLY A 143 2.18 2.08 -17.76
C GLY A 143 0.93 1.96 -18.64
N GLY A 144 0.18 3.05 -18.85
CA GLY A 144 -1.02 3.06 -19.69
C GLY A 144 -0.77 2.57 -21.13
N ASP A 145 -1.85 2.21 -21.85
CA ASP A 145 -1.72 1.99 -23.30
C ASP A 145 -1.08 3.22 -23.94
N THR A 146 -0.22 3.01 -24.94
CA THR A 146 0.68 4.04 -25.51
C THR A 146 0.01 5.33 -25.97
N ASN A 147 -1.31 5.37 -26.05
CA ASN A 147 -2.11 6.51 -26.49
C ASN A 147 -2.88 7.22 -25.37
N LEU A 148 -2.94 6.66 -24.15
CA LEU A 148 -3.78 7.17 -23.05
C LEU A 148 -2.98 7.85 -21.94
N GLY A 149 -1.64 7.77 -21.97
CA GLY A 149 -0.78 8.38 -20.95
C GLY A 149 -0.95 7.75 -19.56
N ALA A 150 -0.54 8.47 -18.52
CA ALA A 150 -0.73 8.03 -17.14
C ALA A 150 -2.21 8.11 -16.73
N THR A 151 -2.64 7.20 -15.85
CA THR A 151 -4.02 7.15 -15.34
C THR A 151 -4.03 7.16 -13.82
N SER A 152 -4.80 8.06 -13.23
CA SER A 152 -5.02 8.12 -11.79
C SER A 152 -6.27 7.34 -11.36
N LEU A 153 -6.17 6.60 -10.27
CA LEU A 153 -7.31 6.08 -9.51
C LEU A 153 -7.25 6.62 -8.09
N GLU A 154 -8.38 7.06 -7.56
CA GLU A 154 -8.46 7.62 -6.21
C GLU A 154 -9.50 6.88 -5.38
N ASP A 155 -9.25 6.72 -4.09
CA ASP A 155 -10.18 6.22 -3.07
C ASP A 155 -10.21 7.21 -1.90
N ILE A 156 -11.39 7.48 -1.36
CA ILE A 156 -11.57 8.38 -0.22
C ILE A 156 -11.91 7.51 1.00
N LEU A 157 -11.18 7.69 2.09
CA LEU A 157 -11.45 7.00 3.34
C LEU A 157 -12.66 7.66 4.04
N PRO A 158 -13.58 6.87 4.62
CA PRO A 158 -14.77 7.41 5.27
C PRO A 158 -14.37 8.20 6.52
N LEU A 159 -14.50 9.53 6.50
CA LEU A 159 -14.07 10.38 7.63
C LEU A 159 -14.87 10.14 8.90
N ASP A 160 -16.13 9.77 8.76
CA ASP A 160 -17.06 9.44 9.84
C ASP A 160 -16.77 8.09 10.50
N ASP A 161 -16.10 7.18 9.79
CA ASP A 161 -15.72 5.83 10.26
C ASP A 161 -14.23 5.53 9.99
N LEU A 162 -13.37 6.55 10.06
CA LEU A 162 -11.95 6.37 9.70
C LEU A 162 -11.28 5.32 10.59
N GLU A 163 -11.50 5.42 11.90
CA GLU A 163 -10.95 4.47 12.87
C GLU A 163 -11.50 3.04 12.68
N GLY A 164 -12.77 2.90 12.28
CA GLY A 164 -13.35 1.60 11.93
C GLY A 164 -12.72 1.00 10.68
N GLU A 165 -12.45 1.82 9.65
CA GLU A 165 -11.72 1.36 8.47
C GLU A 165 -10.27 0.97 8.79
N LEU A 166 -9.57 1.75 9.62
CA LEU A 166 -8.21 1.43 10.07
C LEU A 166 -8.18 0.14 10.89
N SER A 167 -9.15 -0.06 11.78
CA SER A 167 -9.29 -1.30 12.57
C SER A 167 -9.52 -2.52 11.68
N ARG A 168 -10.37 -2.41 10.65
CA ARG A 168 -10.57 -3.50 9.66
C ARG A 168 -9.29 -3.86 8.92
N VAL A 169 -8.47 -2.87 8.58
CA VAL A 169 -7.16 -3.09 7.94
C VAL A 169 -6.19 -3.75 8.92
N GLU A 170 -6.13 -3.30 10.17
CA GLU A 170 -5.30 -3.89 11.23
C GLU A 170 -5.66 -5.37 11.47
N GLU A 171 -6.95 -5.69 11.59
CA GLU A 171 -7.46 -7.05 11.71
C GLU A 171 -7.06 -7.93 10.51
N GLU A 172 -7.14 -7.41 9.28
CA GLU A 172 -6.71 -8.11 8.08
C GLU A 172 -5.21 -8.44 8.14
N VAL A 173 -4.38 -7.47 8.52
CA VAL A 173 -2.92 -7.65 8.63
C VAL A 173 -2.59 -8.68 9.71
N ILE A 174 -3.21 -8.60 10.90
CA ILE A 174 -3.03 -9.58 11.99
C ILE A 174 -3.45 -10.97 11.52
N ARG A 175 -4.57 -11.10 10.80
CA ARG A 175 -5.03 -12.38 10.26
C ARG A 175 -4.04 -12.97 9.24
N VAL A 176 -3.49 -12.14 8.35
CA VAL A 176 -2.44 -12.56 7.41
C VAL A 176 -1.19 -13.01 8.19
N TRP A 177 -0.78 -12.26 9.22
CA TRP A 177 0.34 -12.61 10.07
C TRP A 177 0.14 -13.95 10.77
N GLY A 178 -1.04 -14.19 11.34
CA GLY A 178 -1.39 -15.47 11.95
C GLY A 178 -1.26 -16.65 10.98
N ARG A 179 -1.74 -16.49 9.74
CA ARG A 179 -1.59 -17.51 8.69
C ARG A 179 -0.13 -17.75 8.32
N ILE A 180 0.68 -16.70 8.21
CA ILE A 180 2.12 -16.83 7.95
C ILE A 180 2.80 -17.58 9.09
N ALA A 181 2.52 -17.20 10.34
CA ALA A 181 3.08 -17.86 11.51
C ALA A 181 2.69 -19.35 11.59
N GLU A 182 1.45 -19.70 11.22
CA GLU A 182 1.00 -21.08 11.12
C GLU A 182 1.76 -21.87 10.04
N LEU A 183 1.89 -21.30 8.83
CA LEU A 183 2.64 -21.91 7.73
C LEU A 183 4.13 -22.11 8.07
N VAL A 184 4.73 -21.15 8.76
CA VAL A 184 6.13 -21.25 9.21
C VAL A 184 6.25 -22.33 10.30
N ARG A 185 5.32 -22.38 11.26
CA ARG A 185 5.33 -23.36 12.36
C ARG A 185 5.10 -24.78 11.88
N SER A 186 4.24 -24.99 10.87
CA SER A 186 4.01 -26.33 10.32
C SER A 186 5.27 -26.90 9.66
N GLY A 187 6.15 -26.02 9.16
CA GLY A 187 7.34 -26.40 8.42
C GLY A 187 7.05 -27.13 7.11
N ASP A 188 5.78 -27.15 6.66
CA ASP A 188 5.34 -27.87 5.47
C ASP A 188 5.38 -26.94 4.23
N PRO A 189 6.34 -27.11 3.31
CA PRO A 189 6.43 -26.29 2.11
C PRO A 189 5.25 -26.49 1.15
N SER A 190 4.51 -27.60 1.28
CA SER A 190 3.34 -27.89 0.46
C SER A 190 2.12 -27.07 0.87
N ALA A 191 2.04 -26.64 2.14
CA ALA A 191 0.94 -25.85 2.68
C ALA A 191 0.83 -24.42 2.11
N PHE A 192 1.91 -23.89 1.51
CA PHE A 192 1.86 -22.59 0.84
C PHE A 192 0.97 -22.66 -0.41
N SER A 193 0.06 -21.71 -0.62
CA SER A 193 -0.75 -21.68 -1.84
C SER A 193 0.10 -21.61 -3.11
N HIS A 194 -0.34 -22.24 -4.20
CA HIS A 194 0.32 -22.13 -5.50
C HIS A 194 0.34 -20.66 -5.96
N CYS A 195 1.49 -20.15 -6.35
CA CYS A 195 1.62 -18.80 -6.90
C CYS A 195 1.07 -18.78 -8.33
N ASP A 196 0.19 -17.85 -8.68
CA ASP A 196 -0.38 -17.71 -10.03
C ASP A 196 0.53 -16.94 -11.00
N ARG A 197 1.67 -16.42 -10.51
CA ARG A 197 2.63 -15.65 -11.31
C ARG A 197 3.55 -16.59 -12.09
N PRO A 198 3.48 -16.63 -13.43
CA PRO A 198 4.21 -17.61 -14.25
C PRO A 198 5.73 -17.44 -14.20
N PHE A 199 6.21 -16.27 -13.78
CA PHE A 199 7.63 -15.95 -13.64
C PHE A 199 8.14 -16.11 -12.21
N CYS A 200 7.32 -16.62 -11.28
CA CYS A 200 7.72 -16.75 -9.89
C CYS A 200 8.68 -17.93 -9.74
N PHE A 201 9.87 -17.66 -9.20
CA PHE A 201 10.88 -18.67 -8.89
C PHE A 201 10.36 -19.82 -8.00
N CYS A 202 9.27 -19.62 -7.24
CA CYS A 202 8.67 -20.70 -6.47
C CYS A 202 8.23 -21.90 -7.33
N HIS A 203 7.95 -21.72 -8.62
CA HIS A 203 7.62 -22.82 -9.54
C HIS A 203 8.81 -23.75 -9.78
N GLU A 204 10.03 -23.20 -9.75
CA GLU A 204 11.27 -23.97 -9.83
C GLU A 204 11.68 -24.56 -8.47
N ALA A 205 11.52 -23.78 -7.40
CA ALA A 205 11.95 -24.18 -6.06
C ALA A 205 11.06 -25.24 -5.40
N ARG A 206 9.73 -25.17 -5.57
CA ARG A 206 8.79 -26.07 -4.88
C ARG A 206 9.02 -27.55 -5.20
N PRO A 207 9.18 -27.97 -6.48
CA PRO A 207 9.50 -29.35 -6.78
C PRO A 207 10.78 -29.87 -6.12
N LEU A 208 11.73 -28.99 -5.78
CA LEU A 208 12.98 -29.37 -5.11
C LEU A 208 12.82 -29.63 -3.62
N VAL A 209 11.84 -28.99 -2.96
CA VAL A 209 11.59 -29.17 -1.52
C VAL A 209 10.45 -30.17 -1.24
N SER A 210 9.52 -30.35 -2.18
CA SER A 210 8.41 -31.29 -2.05
C SER A 210 8.79 -32.76 -2.33
N LYS A 211 9.93 -33.01 -3.00
CA LYS A 211 10.38 -34.37 -3.36
C LYS A 211 11.10 -35.13 -2.23
N TRP A 212 11.41 -34.47 -1.11
CA TRP A 212 12.15 -35.07 0.02
C TRP A 212 11.25 -35.51 1.19
N LEU A 213 9.92 -35.51 1.00
CA LEU A 213 8.92 -35.94 1.98
C LEU A 213 8.31 -37.32 1.63
N ILE A 214 9.10 -38.23 1.04
CA ILE A 214 8.74 -39.64 0.83
C ILE A 214 9.63 -40.51 1.69
#